data_AF-A0A1H8R773-F1
#
_entry.id   AF-A0A1H8R773-F1
#
_cell.length_a   1.000
_cell.length_b   1.000
_cell.length_c   1.000
_cell.angle_alpha   90.00
_cell.angle_beta   90.00
_cell.angle_gamma   90.00
#
_symmetry.space_group_name_H-M   'P 1'
#
loop_
_entity.id
_entity.type
_entity.pdbx_description
1 polymer ?
#
loop_
_entity_poly.entity_id
_entity_poly.type
_entity_poly.pdbx_seq_one_letter_code
_entity_poly.pdbx_strand_id
1 'polypeptide(L)'
;MMLNDFSTLIQLGATLNIAFVAVEYAKAYTHTLSEKVFKFQLFIISSFQDCMELLIDKNTLDHLEPIVIEGKSTNNKIEKAKRDRELLVKEIETEQKRLEENVKLMCESKSLSSLSLFLFLYSTTALFLVGITSLAPQFIPNFWSVLTFLTTLFLVVGWVLGENEKQQSYLDFSLLRHSILYFVFSVIISFILSIILSCCSLEVSVSPCWTYILVSSALIPFTNFIAFLIKIKRKAKAVKNEITRCSSEIKAKCTTLNQSIDALLSVSRLNQQLKIDDQ
;
A
#
# COMPACT_ATOMS: atom_id res chain seq x y z
N MET A 1 -19.36 -35.20 2.44
CA MET A 1 -19.56 -33.78 2.05
C MET A 1 -19.15 -33.65 0.60
N MET A 2 -19.96 -32.98 -0.22
CA MET A 2 -19.72 -32.81 -1.65
C MET A 2 -19.39 -31.34 -1.96
N LEU A 3 -18.75 -31.10 -3.10
CA LEU A 3 -18.41 -29.75 -3.58
C LEU A 3 -19.66 -28.87 -3.74
N ASN A 4 -20.81 -29.48 -4.06
CA ASN A 4 -22.10 -28.80 -4.19
C ASN A 4 -22.56 -28.12 -2.89
N ASP A 5 -22.20 -28.68 -1.73
CA ASP A 5 -22.59 -28.16 -0.40
C ASP A 5 -21.99 -26.76 -0.13
N PHE A 6 -20.94 -26.38 -0.89
CA PHE A 6 -20.25 -25.10 -0.77
C PHE A 6 -20.46 -24.18 -1.99
N SER A 7 -21.31 -24.55 -2.93
CA SER A 7 -21.53 -23.81 -4.19
C SER A 7 -21.87 -22.33 -3.97
N THR A 8 -22.73 -22.02 -3.01
CA THR A 8 -23.08 -20.62 -2.64
C THR A 8 -21.88 -19.84 -2.11
N LEU A 9 -21.04 -20.46 -1.27
CA LEU A 9 -19.86 -19.82 -0.71
C LEU A 9 -18.79 -19.57 -1.78
N ILE A 10 -18.59 -20.54 -2.67
CA ILE A 10 -17.69 -20.44 -3.83
C ILE A 10 -18.19 -19.35 -4.79
N GLN A 11 -19.50 -19.28 -5.05
CA GLN A 11 -20.10 -18.24 -5.89
C GLN A 11 -19.86 -16.85 -5.30
N LEU A 12 -20.06 -16.68 -3.98
CA LEU A 12 -19.74 -15.43 -3.30
C LEU A 12 -18.26 -15.07 -3.45
N GLY A 13 -17.36 -16.05 -3.25
CA GLY A 13 -15.93 -15.89 -3.45
C GLY A 13 -15.58 -15.46 -4.88
N ALA A 14 -16.20 -16.06 -5.89
CA ALA A 14 -16.03 -15.70 -7.29
C ALA A 14 -16.48 -14.24 -7.55
N THR A 15 -17.68 -13.88 -7.12
CA THR A 15 -18.25 -12.53 -7.29
C THR A 15 -17.39 -11.46 -6.61
N LEU A 16 -16.93 -11.72 -5.39
CA LEU A 16 -16.06 -10.81 -4.65
C LEU A 16 -14.74 -10.57 -5.39
N ASN A 17 -14.10 -11.64 -5.87
CA ASN A 17 -12.82 -11.57 -6.56
C ASN A 17 -12.92 -10.86 -7.92
N ILE A 18 -13.97 -11.11 -8.72
CA ILE A 18 -14.13 -10.42 -10.02
C ILE A 18 -14.53 -8.95 -9.84
N ALA A 19 -15.39 -8.63 -8.88
CA ALA A 19 -15.71 -7.25 -8.54
C ALA A 19 -14.43 -6.50 -8.13
N PHE A 20 -13.58 -7.15 -7.35
CA PHE A 20 -12.29 -6.60 -6.97
C PHE A 20 -11.38 -6.33 -8.18
N VAL A 21 -11.25 -7.30 -9.09
CA VAL A 21 -10.48 -7.11 -10.33
C VAL A 21 -11.00 -5.91 -11.12
N ALA A 22 -12.31 -5.74 -11.23
CA ALA A 22 -12.91 -4.61 -11.94
C ALA A 22 -12.57 -3.26 -11.28
N VAL A 23 -12.67 -3.16 -9.95
CA VAL A 23 -12.39 -1.90 -9.22
C VAL A 23 -10.89 -1.58 -9.22
N GLU A 24 -10.01 -2.58 -9.09
CA GLU A 24 -8.56 -2.37 -9.12
C GLU A 24 -8.05 -2.09 -10.54
N TYR A 25 -8.66 -2.69 -11.58
CA TYR A 25 -8.36 -2.34 -12.98
C TYR A 25 -8.70 -0.88 -13.29
N ALA A 26 -9.75 -0.35 -12.66
CA ALA A 26 -10.06 1.08 -12.68
C ALA A 26 -9.16 1.95 -11.78
N LYS A 27 -8.12 1.37 -11.15
CA LYS A 27 -7.23 1.98 -10.14
C LYS A 27 -7.98 2.65 -8.98
N ALA A 28 -9.23 2.26 -8.74
CA ALA A 28 -10.12 2.96 -7.83
C ALA A 28 -10.04 2.42 -6.40
N TYR A 29 -9.76 1.13 -6.19
CA TYR A 29 -9.85 0.53 -4.86
C TYR A 29 -8.68 0.95 -3.97
N THR A 30 -7.44 0.73 -4.39
CA THR A 30 -6.24 1.13 -3.62
C THR A 30 -6.18 2.64 -3.39
N HIS A 31 -6.62 3.44 -4.36
CA HIS A 31 -6.79 4.89 -4.21
C HIS A 31 -7.84 5.24 -3.15
N THR A 32 -9.04 4.66 -3.24
CA THR A 32 -10.12 4.90 -2.28
C THR A 32 -9.73 4.47 -0.87
N LEU A 33 -9.01 3.36 -0.73
CA LEU A 33 -8.53 2.88 0.57
C LEU A 33 -7.49 3.85 1.17
N SER A 34 -6.57 4.34 0.34
CA SER A 34 -5.58 5.36 0.71
C SER A 34 -6.25 6.66 1.19
N GLU A 35 -7.21 7.18 0.44
CA GLU A 35 -7.89 8.46 0.75
C GLU A 35 -8.92 8.34 1.87
N LYS A 36 -9.82 7.36 1.81
CA LYS A 36 -11.00 7.30 2.70
C LYS A 36 -10.72 6.54 4.00
N VAL A 37 -9.98 5.43 3.93
CA VAL A 37 -9.74 4.56 5.10
C VAL A 37 -8.53 5.02 5.89
N PHE A 38 -7.39 5.25 5.21
CA PHE A 38 -6.17 5.65 5.90
C PHE A 38 -5.98 7.16 6.04
N LYS A 39 -6.71 7.96 5.25
CA LYS A 39 -6.71 9.43 5.29
C LYS A 39 -5.31 10.04 5.17
N PHE A 40 -4.47 9.50 4.27
CA PHE A 40 -3.08 9.94 4.17
C PHE A 40 -2.92 11.40 3.78
N GLN A 41 -3.73 11.92 2.85
CA GLN A 41 -3.70 13.36 2.49
C GLN A 41 -3.93 14.25 3.72
N LEU A 42 -4.96 13.97 4.51
CA LEU A 42 -5.24 14.73 5.73
C LEU A 42 -4.10 14.62 6.74
N PHE A 43 -3.50 13.43 6.88
CA PHE A 43 -2.38 13.23 7.79
C PHE A 43 -1.11 13.97 7.33
N ILE A 44 -0.82 13.99 6.02
CA ILE A 44 0.29 14.74 5.43
C ILE A 44 0.06 16.23 5.64
N ILE A 45 -1.09 16.76 5.21
CA ILE A 45 -1.43 18.19 5.36
C ILE A 45 -1.30 18.60 6.83
N SER A 46 -1.91 17.86 7.75
CA SER A 46 -1.81 18.16 9.19
C SER A 46 -0.37 18.12 9.71
N SER A 47 0.45 17.15 9.29
CA SER A 47 1.83 17.02 9.78
C SER A 47 2.76 18.13 9.28
N PHE A 48 2.49 18.70 8.11
CA PHE A 48 3.28 19.79 7.54
C PHE A 48 2.71 21.18 7.88
N GLN A 49 1.41 21.27 8.17
CA GLN A 49 0.78 22.50 8.66
C GLN A 49 1.33 22.90 10.03
N ASP A 50 1.55 21.95 10.93
CA ASP A 50 2.25 22.18 12.22
C ASP A 50 3.64 22.80 12.02
N CYS A 51 4.34 22.47 10.93
CA CYS A 51 5.65 23.05 10.60
C CYS A 51 5.53 24.45 9.99
N MET A 52 4.47 24.70 9.20
CA MET A 52 4.19 26.01 8.61
C MET A 52 3.75 27.03 9.66
N GLU A 53 2.97 26.60 10.66
CA GLU A 53 2.53 27.46 11.77
C GLU A 53 3.70 27.87 12.68
N LEU A 54 4.78 27.08 12.72
CA LEU A 54 6.00 27.42 13.45
C LEU A 54 6.86 28.48 12.75
N LEU A 55 6.68 28.72 11.46
CA LEU A 55 7.44 29.73 10.74
C LEU A 55 6.85 31.11 11.04
N ILE A 56 7.68 32.06 11.49
CA ILE A 56 7.27 33.46 11.62
C ILE A 56 6.67 33.99 10.32
N ASP A 57 5.58 34.75 10.49
CA ASP A 57 4.80 35.30 9.39
C ASP A 57 5.66 36.19 8.49
N LYS A 58 5.43 36.09 7.18
CA LYS A 58 6.23 36.78 6.16
C LYS A 58 6.23 38.30 6.41
N ASN A 59 5.08 38.82 6.80
CA ASN A 59 4.90 40.23 7.11
C ASN A 59 5.79 40.69 8.27
N THR A 60 5.88 39.92 9.35
CA THR A 60 6.74 40.23 10.50
C THR A 60 8.22 40.26 10.11
N LEU A 61 8.63 39.37 9.21
CA LEU A 61 10.01 39.31 8.73
C LEU A 61 10.34 40.43 7.73
N ASP A 62 9.36 40.87 6.96
CA ASP A 62 9.51 41.96 5.98
C ASP A 62 9.60 43.34 6.61
N HIS A 63 9.06 43.51 7.82
CA HIS A 63 9.06 44.79 8.56
C HIS A 63 10.24 44.93 9.53
N LEU A 64 11.16 43.97 9.57
CA LEU A 64 12.39 44.05 10.37
C LEU A 64 13.36 45.06 9.76
N GLU A 65 13.51 46.22 10.39
CA GLU A 65 14.49 47.23 9.98
C GLU A 65 15.92 46.82 10.38
N PRO A 66 16.91 47.02 9.49
CA PRO A 66 18.29 46.69 9.79
C PRO A 66 18.89 47.66 10.82
N ILE A 67 19.59 47.08 11.79
CA ILE A 67 20.25 47.82 12.88
C ILE A 67 21.76 47.67 12.76
N VAL A 68 22.48 48.76 13.04
CA VAL A 68 23.94 48.77 13.11
C VAL A 68 24.35 48.70 14.58
N ILE A 69 25.06 47.64 14.96
CA ILE A 69 25.63 47.45 16.29
C ILE A 69 27.14 47.39 16.13
N GLU A 70 27.87 48.29 16.79
CA GLU A 70 29.35 48.37 16.72
C GLU A 70 29.91 48.37 15.28
N GLY A 71 29.26 49.09 14.36
CA GLY A 71 29.69 49.19 12.96
C GLY A 71 29.35 47.96 12.08
N LYS A 72 28.67 46.93 12.60
CA LYS A 72 28.19 45.77 11.83
C LYS A 72 26.67 45.84 11.67
N SER A 73 26.21 45.76 10.42
CA SER A 73 24.78 45.78 10.07
C SER A 73 24.15 44.38 10.18
N THR A 74 22.94 44.32 10.72
CA THR A 74 22.10 43.10 10.75
C THR A 74 21.41 42.80 9.42
N ASN A 75 21.54 43.66 8.40
CA ASN A 75 20.86 43.51 7.11
C ASN A 75 21.15 42.15 6.44
N ASN A 76 22.41 41.71 6.46
CA ASN A 76 22.79 40.39 5.91
C ASN A 76 22.14 39.22 6.67
N LYS A 77 21.83 39.37 7.96
CA LYS A 77 21.16 38.33 8.76
C LYS A 77 19.65 38.30 8.48
N ILE A 78 19.03 39.45 8.27
CA ILE A 78 17.61 39.57 7.91
C ILE A 78 17.37 38.99 6.51
N GLU A 79 18.18 39.38 5.53
CA GLU A 79 18.11 38.83 4.16
C GLU A 79 18.38 37.33 4.11
N LYS A 80 19.32 36.84 4.94
CA LYS A 80 19.57 35.41 5.09
C LYS A 80 18.34 34.69 5.67
N ALA A 81 17.71 35.23 6.72
CA ALA A 81 16.50 34.64 7.30
C ALA A 81 15.32 34.61 6.31
N LYS A 82 15.16 35.64 5.47
CA LYS A 82 14.14 35.67 4.40
C LYS A 82 14.37 34.56 3.37
N ARG A 83 15.62 34.39 2.90
CA ARG A 83 15.97 33.29 1.99
C ARG A 83 15.78 31.91 2.63
N ASP A 84 16.24 31.74 3.86
CA ASP A 84 16.13 30.47 4.58
C ASP A 84 14.65 30.09 4.79
N ARG A 85 13.77 31.06 5.04
CA ARG A 85 12.31 30.86 5.09
C ARG A 85 11.75 30.42 3.73
N GLU A 86 12.08 31.12 2.64
CA GLU A 86 11.59 30.75 1.30
C GLU A 86 12.08 29.36 0.86
N LEU A 87 13.32 29.02 1.21
CA LEU A 87 13.90 27.69 0.97
C LEU A 87 13.14 26.62 1.76
N LEU A 88 12.85 26.86 3.04
CA LEU A 88 12.10 25.92 3.88
C LEU A 88 10.66 25.70 3.41
N VAL A 89 9.96 26.75 2.96
CA VAL A 89 8.61 26.62 2.38
C VAL A 89 8.64 25.77 1.11
N LYS A 90 9.61 26.00 0.21
CA LYS A 90 9.78 25.17 -0.98
C LYS A 90 10.15 23.73 -0.65
N GLU A 91 10.98 23.51 0.37
CA GLU A 91 11.34 22.17 0.86
C GLU A 91 10.09 21.44 1.39
N ILE A 92 9.26 22.11 2.19
CA ILE A 92 7.98 21.58 2.69
C ILE A 92 7.05 21.18 1.54
N GLU A 93 6.81 22.06 0.57
CA GLU A 93 5.93 21.77 -0.57
C GLU A 93 6.45 20.62 -1.44
N THR A 94 7.77 20.54 -1.63
CA THR A 94 8.40 19.49 -2.42
C THR A 94 8.29 18.14 -1.71
N GLU A 95 8.58 18.09 -0.42
CA GLU A 95 8.47 16.87 0.39
C GLU A 95 7.03 16.41 0.54
N GLN A 96 6.08 17.33 0.67
CA GLN A 96 4.65 17.00 0.68
C GLN A 96 4.23 16.31 -0.62
N LYS A 97 4.57 16.88 -1.78
CA LYS A 97 4.27 16.27 -3.10
C LYS A 97 4.95 14.91 -3.25
N ARG A 98 6.23 14.81 -2.87
CA ARG A 98 6.99 13.54 -2.90
C ARG A 98 6.31 12.47 -2.05
N LEU A 99 5.84 12.80 -0.85
CA LEU A 99 5.15 11.88 0.05
C LEU A 99 3.78 11.49 -0.49
N GLU A 100 3.02 12.42 -1.07
CA GLU A 100 1.74 12.14 -1.72
C GLU A 100 1.89 11.16 -2.91
N GLU A 101 2.90 11.39 -3.77
CA GLU A 101 3.22 10.48 -4.88
C GLU A 101 3.69 9.11 -4.38
N ASN A 102 4.55 9.08 -3.36
CA ASN A 102 5.02 7.84 -2.74
C ASN A 102 3.88 7.04 -2.10
N VAL A 103 2.92 7.69 -1.44
CA VAL A 103 1.74 7.02 -0.89
C VAL A 103 0.94 6.34 -2.01
N LYS A 104 0.74 7.04 -3.13
CA LYS A 104 0.02 6.51 -4.29
C LYS A 104 0.73 5.28 -4.86
N LEU A 105 2.04 5.35 -5.05
CA LEU A 105 2.84 4.23 -5.57
C LEU A 105 2.94 3.05 -4.59
N MET A 106 3.09 3.31 -3.30
CA MET A 106 3.21 2.28 -2.26
C MET A 106 1.89 1.55 -2.00
N CYS A 107 0.76 2.26 -2.15
CA CYS A 107 -0.58 1.71 -1.91
C CYS A 107 -1.15 0.99 -3.14
N GLU A 108 -0.71 1.29 -4.36
CA GLU A 108 -1.08 0.52 -5.56
C GLU A 108 -0.48 -0.90 -5.47
N SER A 109 -1.33 -1.90 -5.21
CA SER A 109 -0.91 -3.29 -5.11
C SER A 109 -1.16 -4.02 -6.43
N LYS A 110 -0.14 -4.02 -7.29
CA LYS A 110 -0.21 -4.63 -8.64
C LYS A 110 -0.53 -6.13 -8.62
N SER A 111 -0.08 -6.85 -7.60
CA SER A 111 -0.29 -8.30 -7.47
C SER A 111 -1.68 -8.68 -6.96
N LEU A 112 -2.39 -7.77 -6.29
CA LEU A 112 -3.69 -8.06 -5.70
C LEU A 112 -4.77 -8.34 -6.76
N SER A 113 -4.79 -7.57 -7.85
CA SER A 113 -5.72 -7.81 -8.97
C SER A 113 -5.44 -9.15 -9.67
N SER A 114 -4.15 -9.45 -9.92
CA SER A 114 -3.71 -10.69 -10.55
C SER A 114 -4.08 -11.94 -9.74
N LEU A 115 -3.88 -11.91 -8.42
CA LEU A 115 -4.27 -13.00 -7.51
C LEU A 115 -5.78 -13.13 -7.40
N SER A 116 -6.52 -12.01 -7.38
CA SER A 116 -7.99 -12.05 -7.35
C SER A 116 -8.55 -12.66 -8.64
N LEU A 117 -7.96 -12.34 -9.80
CA LEU A 117 -8.34 -12.98 -11.07
C LEU A 117 -8.10 -14.49 -11.05
N PHE A 118 -6.96 -14.94 -10.50
CA PHE A 118 -6.67 -16.36 -10.37
C PHE A 118 -7.73 -17.07 -9.51
N LEU A 119 -8.11 -16.47 -8.38
CA LEU A 119 -9.13 -17.00 -7.46
C LEU A 119 -10.54 -16.99 -8.05
N PHE A 120 -10.85 -16.00 -8.88
CA PHE A 120 -12.09 -15.99 -9.66
C PHE A 120 -12.14 -17.17 -10.64
N LEU A 121 -11.06 -17.41 -11.39
CA LEU A 121 -10.97 -18.54 -12.32
C LEU A 121 -11.04 -19.88 -11.58
N TYR A 122 -10.34 -20.01 -10.47
CA TYR A 122 -10.41 -21.18 -9.58
C TYR A 122 -11.82 -21.45 -9.09
N SER A 123 -12.52 -20.42 -8.61
CA SER A 123 -13.90 -20.55 -8.12
C SER A 123 -14.87 -20.91 -9.25
N THR A 124 -14.64 -20.37 -10.46
CA THR A 124 -15.43 -20.70 -11.66
C THR A 124 -15.23 -22.16 -12.07
N THR A 125 -14.00 -22.66 -12.03
CA THR A 125 -13.70 -24.08 -12.27
C THR A 125 -14.36 -24.97 -11.22
N ALA A 126 -14.36 -24.57 -9.94
CA ALA A 126 -15.06 -25.30 -8.90
C ALA A 126 -16.56 -25.46 -9.22
N LEU A 127 -17.23 -24.36 -9.60
CA LEU A 127 -18.65 -24.37 -9.99
C LEU A 127 -18.90 -25.24 -11.23
N PHE A 128 -17.99 -25.22 -12.20
CA PHE A 128 -18.06 -26.12 -13.35
C PHE A 128 -17.95 -27.59 -12.94
N LEU A 129 -17.01 -27.92 -12.05
CA LEU A 129 -16.84 -29.28 -11.52
C LEU A 129 -18.07 -29.77 -10.74
N VAL A 130 -18.75 -28.89 -10.00
CA VAL A 130 -20.03 -29.23 -9.34
C VAL A 130 -21.03 -29.77 -10.35
N GLY A 131 -21.15 -29.12 -11.52
CA GLY A 131 -22.09 -29.53 -12.57
C GLY A 131 -21.78 -30.89 -13.22
N ILE A 132 -20.53 -31.35 -13.16
CA ILE A 132 -20.09 -32.61 -13.77
C ILE A 132 -19.71 -33.69 -12.75
N THR A 133 -19.95 -33.45 -11.45
CA THR A 133 -19.54 -34.35 -10.35
C THR A 133 -20.12 -35.76 -10.48
N SER A 134 -21.31 -35.90 -11.09
CA SER A 134 -21.97 -37.19 -11.32
C SER A 134 -21.31 -38.06 -12.40
N LEU A 135 -20.52 -37.47 -13.31
CA LEU A 135 -19.95 -38.18 -14.46
C LEU A 135 -18.64 -38.91 -14.15
N ALA A 136 -17.87 -38.43 -13.16
CA ALA A 136 -16.56 -38.98 -12.84
C ALA A 136 -16.24 -38.88 -11.32
N PRO A 137 -16.90 -39.71 -10.48
CA PRO A 137 -16.87 -39.55 -9.02
C PRO A 137 -15.50 -39.80 -8.37
N GLN A 138 -14.62 -40.56 -9.01
CA GLN A 138 -13.26 -40.83 -8.52
C GLN A 138 -12.21 -39.83 -9.03
N PHE A 139 -12.39 -39.32 -10.24
CA PHE A 139 -11.44 -38.40 -10.88
C PHE A 139 -11.53 -36.98 -10.29
N ILE A 140 -12.74 -36.50 -10.06
CA ILE A 140 -13.00 -35.11 -9.65
C ILE A 140 -12.39 -34.77 -8.28
N PRO A 141 -12.46 -35.63 -7.24
CA PRO A 141 -11.79 -35.36 -5.97
C PRO A 141 -10.27 -35.26 -6.08
N ASN A 142 -9.65 -36.12 -6.90
CA ASN A 142 -8.20 -36.10 -7.14
C ASN A 142 -7.78 -34.82 -7.86
N PHE A 143 -8.50 -34.46 -8.93
CA PHE A 143 -8.28 -33.22 -9.66
C PHE A 143 -8.41 -31.98 -8.79
N TRP A 144 -9.49 -31.90 -8.02
CA TRP A 144 -9.73 -30.76 -7.16
C TRP A 144 -8.66 -30.62 -6.06
N SER A 145 -8.20 -31.73 -5.50
CA SER A 145 -7.16 -31.73 -4.47
C SER A 145 -5.83 -31.20 -5.01
N VAL A 146 -5.40 -31.67 -6.18
CA VAL A 146 -4.17 -31.19 -6.83
C VAL A 146 -4.29 -29.71 -7.20
N LEU A 147 -5.42 -29.30 -7.78
CA LEU A 147 -5.64 -27.91 -8.17
C LEU A 147 -5.65 -26.97 -6.96
N THR A 148 -6.25 -27.40 -5.85
CA THR A 148 -6.28 -26.64 -4.59
C THR A 148 -4.88 -26.49 -4.00
N PHE A 149 -4.07 -27.54 -4.06
CA PHE A 149 -2.67 -27.48 -3.63
C PHE A 149 -1.85 -26.49 -4.47
N LEU A 150 -1.93 -26.57 -5.80
CA LEU A 150 -1.24 -25.63 -6.71
C LEU A 150 -1.72 -24.19 -6.50
N THR A 151 -3.02 -23.99 -6.31
CA THR A 151 -3.62 -22.67 -6.02
C THR A 151 -3.04 -22.10 -4.72
N THR A 152 -2.93 -22.92 -3.67
CA THR A 152 -2.35 -22.49 -2.39
C THR A 152 -0.89 -22.09 -2.55
N LEU A 153 -0.09 -22.88 -3.27
CA LEU A 153 1.30 -22.53 -3.58
C LEU A 153 1.39 -21.22 -4.35
N PHE A 154 0.57 -21.05 -5.38
CA PHE A 154 0.54 -19.83 -6.18
C PHE A 154 0.19 -18.59 -5.33
N LEU A 155 -0.78 -18.71 -4.42
CA LEU A 155 -1.13 -17.64 -3.48
C LEU A 155 0.03 -17.28 -2.56
N VAL A 156 0.68 -18.28 -1.93
CA VAL A 156 1.82 -18.05 -1.04
C VAL A 156 2.95 -17.35 -1.78
N VAL A 157 3.28 -17.82 -2.99
CA VAL A 157 4.30 -17.20 -3.84
C VAL A 157 3.90 -15.77 -4.22
N GLY A 158 2.65 -15.54 -4.61
CA GLY A 158 2.15 -14.21 -4.92
C GLY A 158 2.15 -13.25 -3.73
N TRP A 159 1.87 -13.75 -2.53
CA TRP A 159 1.97 -12.96 -1.30
C TRP A 159 3.41 -12.62 -0.93
N VAL A 160 4.38 -13.50 -1.19
CA VAL A 160 5.78 -13.23 -0.83
C VAL A 160 6.51 -12.42 -1.91
N LEU A 161 6.35 -12.79 -3.19
CA LEU A 161 7.13 -12.24 -4.30
C LEU A 161 6.40 -11.14 -5.08
N GLY A 162 5.08 -11.08 -5.03
CA GLY A 162 4.27 -10.19 -5.87
C GLY A 162 4.40 -8.69 -5.59
N GLU A 163 5.16 -8.28 -4.56
CA GLU A 163 5.39 -6.86 -4.22
C GLU A 163 6.88 -6.47 -4.22
N ASN A 164 7.79 -7.37 -4.61
CA ASN A 164 9.21 -7.05 -4.65
C ASN A 164 9.53 -6.13 -5.85
N GLU A 165 10.17 -4.99 -5.60
CA GLU A 165 10.58 -4.01 -6.62
C GLU A 165 11.52 -4.59 -7.68
N LYS A 166 12.28 -5.64 -7.33
CA LYS A 166 13.09 -6.41 -8.28
C LYS A 166 12.26 -7.54 -8.89
N GLN A 167 11.30 -7.17 -9.74
CA GLN A 167 10.58 -8.15 -10.55
C GLN A 167 11.55 -8.80 -11.54
N GLN A 168 11.84 -10.07 -11.34
CA GLN A 168 12.43 -10.90 -12.39
C GLN A 168 11.39 -11.01 -13.52
N SER A 169 11.81 -10.73 -14.76
CA SER A 169 10.96 -10.66 -15.97
C SER A 169 9.97 -11.84 -16.14
N TYR A 170 10.31 -13.01 -15.60
CA TYR A 170 9.48 -14.22 -15.70
C TYR A 170 8.41 -14.39 -14.61
N LEU A 171 8.38 -13.54 -13.56
CA LEU A 171 7.45 -13.60 -12.44
C LEU A 171 6.72 -12.26 -12.26
N ASP A 172 6.25 -11.69 -13.38
CA ASP A 172 5.55 -10.42 -13.36
C ASP A 172 4.06 -10.60 -12.98
N PHE A 173 3.80 -10.54 -11.68
CA PHE A 173 2.44 -10.54 -11.13
C PHE A 173 1.64 -9.27 -11.46
N SER A 174 2.21 -8.27 -12.15
CA SER A 174 1.51 -7.05 -12.54
C SER A 174 0.59 -7.23 -13.75
N LEU A 175 0.79 -8.27 -14.55
CA LEU A 175 0.06 -8.49 -15.81
C LEU A 175 -1.01 -9.56 -15.64
N LEU A 176 -2.29 -9.19 -15.81
CA LEU A 176 -3.43 -10.13 -15.74
C LEU A 176 -3.25 -11.33 -16.68
N ARG A 177 -2.62 -11.11 -17.84
CA ARG A 177 -2.33 -12.17 -18.82
C ARG A 177 -1.49 -13.31 -18.24
N HIS A 178 -0.53 -13.00 -17.37
CA HIS A 178 0.31 -14.03 -16.74
C HIS A 178 -0.49 -14.85 -15.74
N SER A 179 -1.40 -14.24 -14.98
CA SER A 179 -2.32 -14.95 -14.09
C SER A 179 -3.17 -15.98 -14.83
N ILE A 180 -3.72 -15.61 -15.99
CA ILE A 180 -4.49 -16.52 -16.84
C ILE A 180 -3.60 -17.67 -17.35
N LEU A 181 -2.38 -17.37 -17.82
CA LEU A 181 -1.44 -18.40 -18.30
C LEU A 181 -1.05 -19.39 -17.19
N TYR A 182 -0.72 -18.91 -15.99
CA TYR A 182 -0.42 -19.77 -14.84
C TYR A 182 -1.62 -20.60 -14.42
N PHE A 183 -2.83 -20.04 -14.51
CA PHE A 183 -4.05 -20.77 -14.23
C PHE A 183 -4.26 -21.92 -15.23
N VAL A 184 -4.15 -21.65 -16.53
CA VAL A 184 -4.24 -22.68 -17.59
C VAL A 184 -3.21 -23.77 -17.36
N PHE A 185 -1.96 -23.39 -17.06
CA PHE A 185 -0.89 -24.34 -16.76
C PHE A 185 -1.20 -25.19 -15.50
N SER A 186 -1.75 -24.57 -14.45
CA SER A 186 -2.16 -25.27 -13.22
C SER A 186 -3.27 -26.28 -13.49
N VAL A 187 -4.24 -25.94 -14.35
CA VAL A 187 -5.31 -26.86 -14.78
C VAL A 187 -4.74 -28.03 -15.56
N ILE A 188 -3.84 -27.79 -16.53
CA ILE A 188 -3.20 -28.85 -17.33
C ILE A 188 -2.41 -29.80 -16.44
N ILE A 189 -1.57 -29.26 -15.54
CA ILE A 189 -0.81 -30.06 -14.59
C ILE A 189 -1.74 -30.88 -13.69
N SER A 190 -2.81 -30.25 -13.17
CA SER A 190 -3.78 -30.93 -12.31
C SER A 190 -4.46 -32.09 -13.05
N PHE A 191 -4.77 -31.90 -14.34
CA PHE A 191 -5.37 -32.93 -15.17
C PHE A 191 -4.41 -34.12 -15.38
N ILE A 192 -3.16 -33.86 -15.76
CA ILE A 192 -2.13 -34.90 -15.97
C ILE A 192 -1.86 -35.68 -14.68
N LEU A 193 -1.63 -34.98 -13.56
CA LEU A 193 -1.39 -35.60 -12.26
C LEU A 193 -2.58 -36.46 -11.81
N SER A 194 -3.81 -36.01 -12.06
CA SER A 194 -5.01 -36.77 -11.69
C SER A 194 -5.17 -38.04 -12.50
N ILE A 195 -4.80 -38.03 -13.78
CA ILE A 195 -4.74 -39.23 -14.61
C ILE A 195 -3.69 -40.20 -14.07
N ILE A 196 -2.48 -39.72 -13.78
CA ILE A 196 -1.40 -40.56 -13.23
C ILE A 196 -1.82 -41.21 -11.91
N LEU A 197 -2.40 -40.42 -10.99
CA LEU A 197 -2.90 -40.92 -9.71
C LEU A 197 -4.00 -41.97 -9.89
N SER A 198 -4.89 -41.77 -10.87
CA SER A 198 -5.97 -42.73 -11.17
C SER A 198 -5.47 -43.99 -11.87
N CYS A 199 -4.42 -43.91 -12.70
CA CYS A 199 -3.86 -45.04 -13.43
C CYS A 199 -2.91 -45.90 -12.60
N CYS A 200 -2.17 -45.31 -11.66
CA CYS A 200 -1.17 -46.03 -10.87
C CYS A 200 -1.75 -46.80 -9.66
N SER A 201 -3.08 -46.82 -9.48
CA SER A 201 -3.76 -47.37 -8.30
C SER A 201 -3.15 -46.90 -6.97
N LEU A 202 -2.49 -45.74 -7.00
CA LEU A 202 -2.13 -44.98 -5.82
C LEU A 202 -3.43 -44.34 -5.35
N GLU A 203 -4.30 -45.18 -4.78
CA GLU A 203 -5.37 -44.74 -3.89
C GLU A 203 -4.69 -44.14 -2.66
N VAL A 204 -4.10 -42.96 -2.84
CA VAL A 204 -3.90 -42.03 -1.73
C VAL A 204 -5.29 -41.94 -1.14
N SER A 205 -5.47 -42.39 0.10
CA SER A 205 -6.72 -42.24 0.83
C SER A 205 -6.99 -40.75 1.00
N VAL A 206 -7.55 -40.13 -0.04
CA VAL A 206 -8.03 -38.75 -0.02
C VAL A 206 -9.28 -38.69 0.87
N SER A 207 -9.96 -39.83 1.08
CA SER A 207 -11.18 -39.97 1.88
C SER A 207 -11.15 -39.26 3.26
N PRO A 208 -10.18 -39.48 4.17
CA PRO A 208 -10.13 -38.79 5.46
C PRO A 208 -9.78 -37.30 5.34
N CYS A 209 -8.96 -36.89 4.37
CA CYS A 209 -8.52 -35.51 4.19
C CYS A 209 -9.46 -34.67 3.32
N TRP A 210 -10.37 -35.30 2.58
CA TRP A 210 -11.24 -34.69 1.58
C TRP A 210 -12.11 -33.59 2.18
N THR A 211 -12.67 -33.81 3.37
CA THR A 211 -13.49 -32.83 4.08
C THR A 211 -12.70 -31.56 4.42
N TYR A 212 -11.45 -31.71 4.88
CA TYR A 212 -10.58 -30.57 5.18
C TYR A 212 -10.14 -29.84 3.92
N ILE A 213 -9.86 -30.57 2.83
CA ILE A 213 -9.55 -29.98 1.53
C ILE A 213 -10.75 -29.20 0.99
N LEU A 214 -11.95 -29.74 1.09
CA LEU A 214 -13.19 -29.05 0.68
C LEU A 214 -13.39 -27.74 1.46
N VAL A 215 -13.35 -27.80 2.79
CA VAL A 215 -13.54 -26.61 3.63
C VAL A 215 -12.46 -25.58 3.34
N SER A 216 -11.19 -25.98 3.25
CA SER A 216 -10.10 -25.05 2.94
C SER A 216 -10.23 -24.47 1.52
N SER A 217 -10.60 -25.27 0.51
CA SER A 217 -10.82 -24.83 -0.86
C SER A 217 -11.92 -23.76 -0.98
N ALA A 218 -12.98 -23.87 -0.18
CA ALA A 218 -14.06 -22.89 -0.17
C ALA A 218 -13.67 -21.58 0.54
N LEU A 219 -12.72 -21.63 1.48
CA LEU A 219 -12.23 -20.45 2.22
C LEU A 219 -11.07 -19.74 1.52
N ILE A 220 -10.28 -20.45 0.70
CA ILE A 220 -9.14 -19.92 -0.05
C ILE A 220 -9.45 -18.60 -0.79
N PRO A 221 -10.58 -18.44 -1.51
CA PRO A 221 -10.93 -17.19 -2.22
C PRO A 221 -11.00 -15.94 -1.32
N PHE A 222 -11.21 -16.11 -0.01
CA PHE A 222 -11.30 -15.02 0.96
C PHE A 222 -9.96 -14.69 1.62
N THR A 223 -9.03 -15.66 1.66
CA THR A 223 -7.71 -15.49 2.30
C THR A 223 -6.89 -14.35 1.69
N ASN A 224 -7.07 -14.13 0.38
CA ASN A 224 -6.41 -13.07 -0.36
C ASN A 224 -6.74 -11.68 0.22
N PHE A 225 -8.01 -11.42 0.50
CA PHE A 225 -8.45 -10.14 1.07
C PHE A 225 -7.85 -9.90 2.46
N ILE A 226 -7.82 -10.94 3.31
CA ILE A 226 -7.25 -10.86 4.65
C ILE A 226 -5.74 -10.56 4.57
N ALA A 227 -5.01 -11.29 3.71
CA ALA A 227 -3.58 -11.11 3.53
C ALA A 227 -3.25 -9.68 3.06
N PHE A 228 -4.00 -9.17 2.07
CA PHE A 228 -3.78 -7.82 1.55
C PHE A 228 -4.20 -6.71 2.51
N LEU A 229 -5.27 -6.89 3.30
CA LEU A 229 -5.61 -5.94 4.36
C LEU A 229 -4.47 -5.80 5.39
N ILE A 230 -3.87 -6.93 5.80
CA ILE A 230 -2.74 -6.92 6.72
C ILE A 230 -1.53 -6.23 6.09
N LYS A 231 -1.21 -6.54 4.84
CA LYS A 231 -0.10 -5.91 4.10
C LYS A 231 -0.28 -4.41 3.96
N ILE A 232 -1.44 -3.96 3.51
CA ILE A 232 -1.73 -2.53 3.35
C ILE A 232 -1.66 -1.83 4.70
N LYS A 233 -2.17 -2.43 5.78
CA LYS A 233 -2.05 -1.86 7.14
C LYS A 233 -0.58 -1.70 7.58
N ARG A 234 0.29 -2.66 7.25
CA ARG A 234 1.73 -2.57 7.54
C ARG A 234 2.40 -1.48 6.72
N LYS A 235 2.15 -1.43 5.40
CA LYS A 235 2.64 -0.37 4.51
C LYS A 235 2.17 1.00 4.99
N ALA A 236 0.90 1.11 5.38
CA ALA A 236 0.33 2.34 5.91
C ALA A 236 1.02 2.83 7.17
N LYS A 237 1.35 1.91 8.09
CA LYS A 237 2.11 2.24 9.29
C LYS A 237 3.53 2.72 8.95
N ALA A 238 4.21 2.05 8.01
CA ALA A 238 5.54 2.46 7.55
C ALA A 238 5.52 3.87 6.93
N VAL A 239 4.54 4.15 6.07
CA VAL A 239 4.35 5.48 5.46
C VAL A 239 4.06 6.55 6.52
N LYS A 240 3.19 6.27 7.50
CA LYS A 240 2.93 7.22 8.60
C LYS A 240 4.19 7.50 9.43
N ASN A 241 5.00 6.48 9.70
CA ASN A 241 6.27 6.66 10.39
C ASN A 241 7.24 7.52 9.59
N GLU A 242 7.32 7.31 8.27
CA GLU A 242 8.18 8.11 7.39
C GLU A 242 7.72 9.58 7.31
N ILE A 243 6.40 9.82 7.20
CA ILE A 243 5.83 11.18 7.25
C ILE A 243 6.18 11.85 8.59
N THR A 244 6.04 11.11 9.71
CA THR A 244 6.36 11.64 11.05
C THR A 244 7.84 11.99 11.18
N ARG A 245 8.73 11.14 10.65
CA ARG A 245 10.18 11.39 10.64
C ARG A 245 10.52 12.64 9.83
N CYS A 246 10.02 12.73 8.59
CA CYS A 246 10.27 13.86 7.70
C CYS A 246 9.71 15.18 8.26
N SER A 247 8.48 15.15 8.79
CA SER A 247 7.89 16.29 9.49
C SER A 247 8.75 16.71 10.70
N SER A 248 9.23 15.77 11.52
CA SER A 248 10.08 16.10 12.68
C SER A 248 11.42 16.73 12.31
N GLU A 249 12.06 16.29 11.23
CA GLU A 249 13.32 16.87 10.73
C GLU A 249 13.11 18.30 10.26
N ILE A 250 12.04 18.56 9.50
CA ILE A 250 11.69 19.90 9.05
C ILE A 250 11.27 20.79 10.24
N LYS A 251 10.53 20.26 11.20
CA LYS A 251 10.14 20.97 12.42
C LYS A 251 11.35 21.47 13.20
N ALA A 252 12.42 20.66 13.29
CA ALA A 252 13.67 21.06 13.92
C ALA A 252 14.35 22.23 13.16
N LYS A 253 14.36 22.20 11.83
CA LYS A 253 14.86 23.32 11.01
C LYS A 253 14.02 24.59 11.21
N CYS A 254 12.70 24.48 11.19
CA CYS A 254 11.79 25.60 11.46
C CYS A 254 12.03 26.21 12.85
N THR A 255 12.18 25.37 13.88
CA THR A 255 12.45 25.84 15.26
C THR A 255 13.78 26.59 15.36
N THR A 256 14.82 26.10 14.68
CA THR A 256 16.15 26.75 14.65
C THR A 256 16.10 28.11 13.95
N LEU A 257 15.36 28.19 12.84
CA LEU A 257 15.14 29.45 12.14
C LEU A 257 14.34 30.44 12.99
N ASN A 258 13.29 29.97 13.68
CA ASN A 258 12.48 30.83 14.56
C ASN A 258 13.31 31.41 15.70
N GLN A 259 14.14 30.60 16.37
CA GLN A 259 15.06 31.08 17.40
C GLN A 259 16.03 32.15 16.88
N SER A 260 16.49 32.00 15.63
CA SER A 260 17.36 32.99 14.98
C SER A 260 16.63 34.31 14.69
N ILE A 261 15.35 34.25 14.31
CA ILE A 261 14.53 35.43 14.05
C ILE A 261 14.10 36.10 15.37
N ASP A 262 13.73 35.34 16.40
CA ASP A 262 13.41 35.87 17.74
C ASP A 262 14.60 36.59 18.37
N ALA A 263 15.83 36.09 18.15
CA ALA A 263 17.05 36.78 18.56
C ALA A 263 17.26 38.11 17.79
N LEU A 264 16.87 38.18 16.52
CA LEU A 264 16.92 39.44 15.76
C LEU A 264 15.84 40.42 16.22
N LEU A 265 14.64 39.93 16.54
CA LEU A 265 13.53 40.73 17.06
C LEU A 265 13.84 41.30 18.46
N SER A 266 14.44 40.51 19.35
CA SER A 266 14.81 40.98 20.69
C SER A 266 15.87 42.08 20.63
N VAL A 267 16.89 41.90 19.79
CA VAL A 267 17.90 42.92 19.52
C VAL A 267 17.26 44.18 18.92
N SER A 268 16.28 44.03 18.04
CA SER A 268 15.57 45.15 17.45
C SER A 268 14.75 45.96 18.46
N ARG A 269 14.01 45.27 19.33
CA ARG A 269 13.25 45.89 20.43
C ARG A 269 14.17 46.60 21.44
N LEU A 270 15.28 45.97 21.82
CA LEU A 270 16.28 46.57 22.71
C LEU A 270 16.85 47.87 22.13
N ASN A 271 17.18 47.87 20.84
CA ASN A 271 17.69 49.08 20.19
C ASN A 271 16.62 50.18 20.08
N GLN A 272 15.35 49.83 19.88
CA GLN A 272 14.26 50.81 19.92
C GLN A 272 14.08 51.42 21.32
N GLN A 273 14.18 50.62 22.39
CA GLN A 273 14.09 51.11 23.76
C GLN A 273 15.26 52.04 24.12
N LEU A 274 16.50 51.66 23.78
CA LEU A 274 17.68 52.50 24.02
C LEU A 274 17.59 53.86 23.32
N LYS A 275 17.03 53.92 22.10
CA LYS A 275 16.81 55.19 21.38
C LYS A 275 15.78 56.10 22.05
N ILE A 276 14.85 55.55 22.83
CA ILE A 276 13.82 56.32 23.55
C ILE A 276 14.39 56.85 24.87
N ASP A 277 15.25 56.09 25.53
CA ASP A 277 15.88 56.49 26.81
C ASP A 277 17.02 57.52 26.63
N ASP A 278 17.60 57.63 25.42
CA ASP A 278 18.61 58.64 25.06
C ASP A 278 18.01 59.99 24.59
N GLN A 279 16.67 60.13 24.55
CA GLN A 279 15.95 61.39 24.24
C GLN A 279 15.39 62.09 25.47
#